data_AF-A0A1V5CJ63-F1
#
_entry.id   AF-A0A1V5CJ63-F1
#
_cell.length_a   1.000
_cell.length_b   1.000
_cell.length_c   1.000
_cell.angle_alpha   90.00
_cell.angle_beta   90.00
_cell.angle_gamma   90.00
#
_symmetry.space_group_name_H-M   'P 1'
#
loop_
_entity.id
_entity.type
_entity.pdbx_description
1 polymer ?
#
loop_
_entity_poly.entity_id
_entity_poly.type
_entity_poly.pdbx_seq_one_letter_code
_entity_poly.pdbx_strand_id
1 'polypeptide(L)'
;MRNVSVVVKGAGEMASGIAHRLFMANMTRICMTEIENPLCVRRTVSFCEAVFNGQAEVEGVIGRLVRNRADLAAAWNRGEIGIIIDPSWRIIADLKPDVVVDAIMAKRNLGTGKHEAPLVIGVGPGFSAPDIVHAAVESNRGHGLGRAIYHGAAEPHTGMPGLTAGYSRERVLRSPHEGAVRHAKSIGDRVVKGDTVLYIDTTPVKAAIDGMVRGLIREIYVRADEKVGDVEPRDDISYCWTISDKARAIAGGVLEAIMHRLNT
;
A
#
# COMPACT_ATOMS: atom_id res chain seq x y z
N MET A 1 -20.79 9.49 9.85
CA MET A 1 -19.53 9.53 9.05
C MET A 1 -19.64 9.08 7.60
N ARG A 2 -20.79 8.56 7.09
CA ARG A 2 -20.93 8.13 5.67
C ARG A 2 -20.56 9.20 4.62
N ASN A 3 -20.61 10.48 4.99
CA ASN A 3 -20.28 11.60 4.11
C ASN A 3 -18.81 12.06 4.17
N VAL A 4 -18.00 11.48 5.06
CA VAL A 4 -16.57 11.82 5.16
C VAL A 4 -15.86 11.33 3.90
N SER A 5 -15.26 12.26 3.18
CA SER A 5 -14.44 12.00 2.01
C SER A 5 -12.98 11.82 2.41
N VAL A 6 -12.40 10.71 1.97
CA VAL A 6 -11.01 10.34 2.29
C VAL A 6 -10.22 10.20 1.01
N VAL A 7 -9.11 10.92 0.90
CA VAL A 7 -8.11 10.68 -0.15
C VAL A 7 -6.91 9.95 0.42
N VAL A 8 -6.56 8.81 -0.18
CA VAL A 8 -5.39 8.01 0.19
C VAL A 8 -4.33 8.15 -0.91
N LYS A 9 -3.12 8.57 -0.55
CA LYS A 9 -1.98 8.64 -1.46
C LYS A 9 -1.38 7.26 -1.65
N GLY A 10 -1.36 6.80 -2.89
CA GLY A 10 -0.95 5.46 -3.28
C GLY A 10 -2.12 4.46 -3.27
N ALA A 11 -1.99 3.41 -4.06
CA ALA A 11 -2.90 2.26 -4.11
C ALA A 11 -2.18 0.91 -3.98
N GLY A 12 -0.94 0.91 -3.49
CA GLY A 12 -0.19 -0.29 -3.11
C GLY A 12 -0.74 -0.97 -1.85
N GLU A 13 0.00 -1.97 -1.35
CA GLU A 13 -0.45 -2.87 -0.26
C GLU A 13 -0.95 -2.13 1.00
N MET A 14 -0.15 -1.20 1.53
CA MET A 14 -0.47 -0.51 2.78
C MET A 14 -1.67 0.42 2.62
N ALA A 15 -1.67 1.22 1.54
CA ALA A 15 -2.79 2.10 1.19
C ALA A 15 -4.09 1.32 0.96
N SER A 16 -4.01 0.15 0.33
CA SER A 16 -5.17 -0.71 0.07
C SER A 16 -5.73 -1.30 1.37
N GLY A 17 -4.87 -1.73 2.30
CA GLY A 17 -5.31 -2.17 3.63
C GLY A 17 -6.02 -1.06 4.41
N ILE A 18 -5.53 0.18 4.30
CA ILE A 18 -6.18 1.36 4.88
C ILE A 18 -7.55 1.57 4.25
N ALA A 19 -7.61 1.73 2.93
CA ALA A 19 -8.84 2.00 2.19
C ALA A 19 -9.89 0.90 2.44
N HIS A 20 -9.49 -0.37 2.42
CA HIS A 20 -10.35 -1.50 2.75
C HIS A 20 -10.94 -1.38 4.16
N ARG A 21 -10.12 -1.10 5.19
CA ARG A 21 -10.64 -0.96 6.55
C ARG A 21 -11.59 0.22 6.70
N LEU A 22 -11.29 1.35 6.09
CA LEU A 22 -12.17 2.52 6.13
C LEU A 22 -13.51 2.22 5.44
N PHE A 23 -13.48 1.50 4.32
CA PHE A 23 -14.68 1.03 3.64
C PHE A 23 -15.52 0.11 4.53
N MET A 24 -14.89 -0.87 5.18
CA MET A 24 -15.55 -1.77 6.15
C MET A 24 -16.09 -1.03 7.38
N ALA A 25 -15.54 0.15 7.71
CA ALA A 25 -16.05 1.06 8.74
C ALA A 25 -17.16 2.00 8.23
N ASN A 26 -17.74 1.74 7.05
CA ASN A 26 -18.78 2.54 6.39
C ASN A 26 -18.35 3.95 5.95
N MET A 27 -17.05 4.20 5.80
CA MET A 27 -16.54 5.40 5.12
C MET A 27 -16.37 5.06 3.64
N THR A 28 -17.39 5.31 2.82
CA THR A 28 -17.45 4.80 1.44
C THR A 28 -16.99 5.81 0.39
N ARG A 29 -16.83 7.09 0.74
CA ARG A 29 -16.34 8.14 -0.17
C ARG A 29 -14.81 8.18 -0.20
N ILE A 30 -14.20 7.08 -0.63
CA ILE A 30 -12.74 6.92 -0.69
C ILE A 30 -12.24 7.12 -2.13
N CYS A 31 -11.23 7.96 -2.29
CA CYS A 31 -10.46 8.11 -3.52
C CYS A 31 -9.00 7.77 -3.23
N MET A 32 -8.40 6.85 -3.99
CA MET A 32 -6.98 6.56 -3.91
C MET A 32 -6.29 7.14 -5.13
N THR A 33 -5.08 7.68 -4.97
CA THR A 33 -4.26 8.09 -6.11
C THR A 33 -3.19 7.07 -6.40
N GLU A 34 -2.76 7.00 -7.65
CA GLU A 34 -1.68 6.13 -8.05
C GLU A 34 -0.94 6.70 -9.27
N ILE A 35 0.26 6.20 -9.56
CA ILE A 35 1.02 6.50 -10.77
C ILE A 35 0.64 5.55 -11.91
N GLU A 36 1.03 5.87 -13.14
CA GLU A 36 0.72 5.08 -14.35
C GLU A 36 1.31 3.66 -14.30
N ASN A 37 2.49 3.50 -13.69
CA ASN A 37 3.21 2.23 -13.63
C ASN A 37 3.60 1.88 -12.18
N PRO A 38 2.65 1.42 -11.34
CA PRO A 38 2.92 1.13 -9.93
C PRO A 38 3.90 -0.02 -9.75
N LEU A 39 4.85 0.14 -8.84
CA LEU A 39 5.87 -0.87 -8.51
C LEU A 39 5.39 -1.87 -7.45
N CYS A 40 4.10 -2.18 -7.44
CA CYS A 40 3.52 -3.00 -6.37
C CYS A 40 3.88 -4.48 -6.54
N VAL A 41 4.42 -5.06 -5.47
CA VAL A 41 4.79 -6.49 -5.41
C VAL A 41 3.62 -7.35 -4.92
N ARG A 42 2.88 -6.87 -3.92
CA ARG A 42 1.73 -7.57 -3.32
C ARG A 42 0.44 -7.28 -4.09
N ARG A 43 0.44 -7.61 -5.38
CA ARG A 43 -0.59 -7.20 -6.37
C ARG A 43 -2.00 -7.72 -6.07
N THR A 44 -2.11 -8.95 -5.62
CA THR A 44 -3.38 -9.63 -5.27
C THR A 44 -4.15 -9.00 -4.11
N VAL A 45 -3.51 -8.09 -3.36
CA VAL A 45 -4.09 -7.39 -2.21
C VAL A 45 -3.93 -5.87 -2.33
N SER A 46 -3.78 -5.37 -3.57
CA SER A 46 -3.56 -3.96 -3.85
C SER A 46 -4.51 -3.44 -4.93
N PHE A 47 -5.20 -2.34 -4.63
CA PHE A 47 -6.10 -1.68 -5.58
C PHE A 47 -5.38 -1.03 -6.76
N CYS A 48 -4.05 -0.85 -6.72
CA CYS A 48 -3.26 -0.35 -7.84
C CYS A 48 -3.42 -1.19 -9.12
N GLU A 49 -3.82 -2.47 -9.02
CA GLU A 49 -4.08 -3.30 -10.20
C GLU A 49 -5.25 -2.75 -11.05
N ALA A 50 -6.12 -1.92 -10.48
CA ALA A 50 -7.18 -1.22 -11.21
C ALA A 50 -6.62 -0.28 -12.29
N VAL A 51 -5.40 0.24 -12.12
CA VAL A 51 -4.71 1.05 -13.14
C VAL A 51 -4.57 0.30 -14.45
N PHE A 52 -4.34 -1.01 -14.40
CA PHE A 52 -4.15 -1.86 -15.58
C PHE A 52 -5.45 -2.53 -16.04
N ASN A 53 -6.27 -3.00 -15.09
CA ASN A 53 -7.42 -3.85 -15.39
C ASN A 53 -8.75 -3.08 -15.40
N GLY A 54 -8.73 -1.77 -15.11
CA GLY A 54 -9.92 -0.93 -14.92
C GLY A 54 -10.61 -1.12 -13.56
N GLN A 55 -10.36 -2.24 -12.88
CA GLN A 55 -10.81 -2.52 -11.52
C GLN A 55 -9.90 -3.52 -10.82
N ALA A 56 -9.96 -3.57 -9.49
CA ALA A 56 -9.30 -4.57 -8.66
C ALA A 56 -10.21 -4.91 -7.48
N GLU A 57 -10.18 -6.17 -7.04
CA GLU A 57 -10.91 -6.62 -5.86
C GLU A 57 -9.91 -7.03 -4.78
N VAL A 58 -10.14 -6.56 -3.56
CA VAL A 58 -9.33 -6.91 -2.38
C VAL A 58 -10.30 -7.33 -1.27
N GLU A 59 -10.26 -8.61 -0.89
CA GLU A 59 -11.12 -9.21 0.15
C GLU A 59 -12.62 -8.83 0.01
N GLY A 60 -13.15 -8.86 -1.22
CA GLY A 60 -14.57 -8.58 -1.50
C GLY A 60 -14.92 -7.10 -1.71
N VAL A 61 -13.96 -6.18 -1.54
CA VAL A 61 -14.14 -4.75 -1.83
C VAL A 61 -13.60 -4.45 -3.22
N ILE A 62 -14.38 -3.72 -4.04
CA ILE A 62 -14.02 -3.35 -5.40
C ILE A 62 -13.45 -1.92 -5.42
N GLY A 63 -12.25 -1.78 -5.99
CA GLY A 63 -11.65 -0.53 -6.41
C GLY A 63 -11.77 -0.37 -7.93
N ARG A 64 -12.18 0.80 -8.40
CA ARG A 64 -12.38 1.08 -9.83
C ARG A 64 -11.54 2.25 -10.29
N LEU A 65 -10.92 2.11 -11.47
CA LEU A 65 -10.24 3.21 -12.14
C LEU A 65 -11.25 4.27 -12.60
N VAL A 66 -11.03 5.51 -12.19
CA VAL A 66 -11.88 6.67 -12.50
C VAL A 66 -11.04 7.77 -13.15
N ARG A 67 -11.64 8.54 -14.06
CA ARG A 67 -10.91 9.58 -14.83
C ARG A 67 -11.24 10.99 -14.38
N ASN A 68 -12.37 11.17 -13.70
CA ASN A 68 -12.88 12.48 -13.32
C ASN A 68 -13.84 12.35 -12.12
N ARG A 69 -14.36 13.49 -11.65
CA ARG A 69 -15.30 13.53 -10.50
C ARG A 69 -16.62 12.82 -10.74
N ALA A 70 -17.14 12.83 -11.96
CA ALA A 70 -18.40 12.16 -12.27
C ALA A 70 -18.23 10.64 -12.17
N ASP A 71 -17.13 10.11 -12.71
CA ASP A 71 -16.75 8.69 -12.59
C ASP A 71 -16.55 8.31 -11.11
N LEU A 72 -15.89 9.16 -10.33
CA LEU A 72 -15.66 8.96 -8.90
C LEU A 72 -16.98 8.92 -8.12
N ALA A 73 -17.89 9.87 -8.37
CA ALA A 73 -19.21 9.88 -7.76
C ALA A 73 -20.02 8.63 -8.15
N ALA A 74 -19.94 8.19 -9.40
CA ALA A 74 -20.59 6.96 -9.87
C ALA A 74 -20.02 5.70 -9.18
N ALA A 75 -18.70 5.63 -8.97
CA ALA A 75 -18.07 4.55 -8.21
C ALA A 75 -18.57 4.50 -6.76
N TRP A 76 -18.60 5.65 -6.07
CA TRP A 76 -19.12 5.72 -4.71
C TRP A 76 -20.60 5.30 -4.61
N ASN A 77 -21.43 5.69 -5.57
CA ASN A 77 -22.84 5.29 -5.62
C ASN A 77 -23.03 3.78 -5.80
N ARG A 78 -22.05 3.08 -6.40
CA ARG A 78 -22.03 1.61 -6.52
C ARG A 78 -21.44 0.91 -5.29
N GLY A 79 -20.98 1.66 -4.28
CA GLY A 79 -20.26 1.09 -3.15
C GLY A 79 -18.84 0.62 -3.52
N GLU A 80 -18.18 1.34 -4.42
CA GLU A 80 -16.81 1.04 -4.86
C GLU A 80 -15.84 2.14 -4.41
N ILE A 81 -14.56 1.79 -4.25
CA ILE A 81 -13.48 2.74 -4.02
C ILE A 81 -13.02 3.31 -5.36
N GLY A 82 -12.85 4.63 -5.48
CA GLY A 82 -12.31 5.24 -6.70
C GLY A 82 -10.79 5.25 -6.70
N ILE A 83 -10.16 4.87 -7.81
CA ILE A 83 -8.71 4.90 -8.03
C ILE A 83 -8.43 5.85 -9.19
N ILE A 84 -7.63 6.89 -8.99
CA ILE A 84 -7.28 7.86 -10.03
C ILE A 84 -5.77 7.85 -10.28
N ILE A 85 -5.38 7.92 -11.55
CA ILE A 85 -3.98 8.15 -11.94
C ILE A 85 -3.71 9.64 -11.75
N ASP A 86 -2.96 9.98 -10.71
CA ASP A 86 -2.63 11.36 -10.33
C ASP A 86 -1.25 11.41 -9.66
N PRO A 87 -0.17 11.28 -10.45
CA PRO A 87 1.20 11.30 -9.92
C PRO A 87 1.56 12.66 -9.29
N SER A 88 0.83 13.73 -9.64
CA SER A 88 1.08 15.10 -9.17
C SER A 88 0.26 15.48 -7.94
N TRP A 89 -0.54 14.57 -7.37
CA TRP A 89 -1.31 14.80 -6.15
C TRP A 89 -2.26 16.01 -6.24
N ARG A 90 -2.81 16.27 -7.43
CA ARG A 90 -3.64 17.43 -7.74
C ARG A 90 -5.10 17.28 -7.28
N ILE A 91 -5.58 16.04 -7.15
CA ILE A 91 -6.98 15.75 -6.81
C ILE A 91 -7.40 16.34 -5.47
N ILE A 92 -6.45 16.64 -4.57
CA ILE A 92 -6.72 17.27 -3.28
C ILE A 92 -7.33 18.66 -3.43
N ALA A 93 -6.76 19.50 -4.29
CA ALA A 93 -7.24 20.87 -4.52
C ALA A 93 -8.66 20.87 -5.12
N ASP A 94 -8.94 19.87 -5.94
CA ASP A 94 -10.23 19.65 -6.53
C ASP A 94 -11.23 19.12 -5.48
N LEU A 95 -10.98 17.93 -4.95
CA LEU A 95 -11.95 17.23 -4.11
C LEU A 95 -12.17 17.91 -2.76
N LYS A 96 -11.15 18.62 -2.24
CA LYS A 96 -11.13 19.23 -0.90
C LYS A 96 -11.62 18.24 0.17
N PRO A 97 -10.92 17.11 0.33
CA PRO A 97 -11.40 16.04 1.19
C PRO A 97 -11.40 16.42 2.66
N ASP A 98 -12.20 15.72 3.45
CA ASP A 98 -12.20 15.86 4.91
C ASP A 98 -10.94 15.26 5.53
N VAL A 99 -10.43 14.19 4.91
CA VAL A 99 -9.26 13.44 5.37
C VAL A 99 -8.29 13.19 4.21
N VAL A 100 -7.02 13.46 4.45
CA VAL A 100 -5.90 12.98 3.63
C VAL A 100 -5.10 11.94 4.39
N VAL A 101 -4.75 10.83 3.73
CA VAL A 101 -3.85 9.81 4.26
C VAL A 101 -2.69 9.61 3.29
N ASP A 102 -1.46 9.89 3.71
CA ASP A 102 -0.27 9.55 2.93
C ASP A 102 0.26 8.17 3.33
N ALA A 103 0.09 7.20 2.43
CA ALA A 103 0.41 5.80 2.67
C ALA A 103 1.39 5.20 1.63
N ILE A 104 2.13 6.04 0.88
CA ILE A 104 3.08 5.57 -0.14
C ILE A 104 4.35 4.97 0.48
N MET A 105 4.57 5.17 1.78
CA MET A 105 5.71 4.62 2.52
C MET A 105 7.08 5.02 1.93
N ALA A 106 7.22 6.27 1.47
CA ALA A 106 8.45 6.80 0.87
C ALA A 106 9.63 6.93 1.86
N LYS A 107 9.42 6.64 3.15
CA LYS A 107 10.40 6.72 4.26
C LYS A 107 10.87 8.15 4.57
N ARG A 108 10.35 9.13 3.84
CA ARG A 108 10.50 10.57 4.02
C ARG A 108 9.23 11.23 3.50
N ASN A 109 8.91 12.41 4.02
CA ASN A 109 7.81 13.21 3.46
C ASN A 109 8.23 13.80 2.09
N LEU A 110 7.36 13.67 1.09
CA LEU A 110 7.56 14.18 -0.27
C LEU A 110 6.70 15.43 -0.57
N GLY A 111 6.15 16.07 0.46
CA GLY A 111 5.43 17.34 0.33
C GLY A 111 4.04 17.35 0.97
N THR A 112 3.58 16.22 1.52
CA THR A 112 2.28 16.15 2.18
C THR A 112 2.29 16.93 3.48
N GLY A 113 1.31 17.82 3.69
CA GLY A 113 1.26 18.67 4.88
C GLY A 113 -0.16 18.91 5.40
N LYS A 114 -0.25 19.32 6.67
CA LYS A 114 -1.52 19.55 7.39
C LYS A 114 -2.49 20.55 6.76
N HIS A 115 -2.04 21.33 5.78
CA HIS A 115 -2.86 22.29 5.05
C HIS A 115 -3.74 21.66 3.96
N GLU A 116 -3.51 20.39 3.62
CA GLU A 116 -4.20 19.70 2.52
C GLU A 116 -5.65 19.30 2.85
N ALA A 117 -5.99 19.11 4.12
CA ALA A 117 -7.32 18.75 4.59
C ALA A 117 -7.52 19.06 6.08
N PRO A 118 -8.77 19.12 6.59
CA PRO A 118 -9.08 19.26 8.01
C PRO A 118 -8.41 18.21 8.91
N LEU A 119 -8.17 17.00 8.38
CA LEU A 119 -7.35 15.96 8.98
C LEU A 119 -6.36 15.41 7.94
N VAL A 120 -5.10 15.30 8.33
CA VAL A 120 -4.00 14.79 7.48
C VAL A 120 -3.23 13.79 8.32
N ILE A 121 -3.14 12.56 7.82
CA ILE A 121 -2.50 11.44 8.50
C ILE A 121 -1.32 10.97 7.65
N GLY A 122 -0.12 10.97 8.22
CA GLY A 122 1.06 10.42 7.59
C GLY A 122 1.37 9.01 8.09
N VAL A 123 1.68 8.06 7.21
CA VAL A 123 2.03 6.70 7.63
C VAL A 123 3.54 6.49 7.54
N GLY A 124 4.13 6.15 8.69
CA GLY A 124 5.54 5.75 8.80
C GLY A 124 6.54 6.90 8.84
N PRO A 125 7.84 6.58 8.59
CA PRO A 125 8.94 7.53 8.76
C PRO A 125 8.81 8.76 7.86
N GLY A 126 9.22 9.92 8.38
CA GLY A 126 9.18 11.20 7.68
C GLY A 126 8.00 12.09 8.03
N PHE A 127 7.04 11.59 8.81
CA PHE A 127 5.91 12.35 9.32
C PHE A 127 6.04 12.60 10.83
N SER A 128 5.80 13.84 11.25
CA SER A 128 5.68 14.23 12.65
C SER A 128 4.37 14.98 12.90
N ALA A 129 3.78 14.73 14.06
CA ALA A 129 2.58 15.40 14.54
C ALA A 129 2.92 16.24 15.80
N PRO A 130 2.27 17.41 15.98
CA PRO A 130 1.31 18.05 15.08
C PRO A 130 1.97 18.96 14.01
N ASP A 131 3.30 18.93 13.91
CA ASP A 131 4.05 19.93 13.14
C ASP A 131 3.79 19.83 11.63
N ILE A 132 4.00 18.65 11.04
CA ILE A 132 3.87 18.39 9.60
C ILE A 132 2.45 17.90 9.26
N VAL A 133 1.95 16.94 10.05
CA VAL A 133 0.63 16.31 9.89
C VAL A 133 -0.14 16.37 11.20
N HIS A 134 -1.44 16.06 11.16
CA HIS A 134 -2.27 16.05 12.37
C HIS A 134 -2.08 14.79 13.22
N ALA A 135 -1.78 13.67 12.57
CA ALA A 135 -1.39 12.43 13.22
C ALA A 135 -0.39 11.66 12.34
N ALA A 136 0.58 10.99 12.96
CA ALA A 136 1.40 10.00 12.29
C ALA A 136 0.96 8.59 12.72
N VAL A 137 1.09 7.59 11.85
CA VAL A 137 0.82 6.18 12.20
C VAL A 137 2.11 5.38 12.10
N GLU A 138 2.45 4.69 13.18
CA GLU A 138 3.64 3.83 13.20
C GLU A 138 3.51 2.67 12.22
N SER A 139 4.58 2.42 11.48
CA SER A 139 4.65 1.41 10.43
C SER A 139 5.76 0.37 10.65
N ASN A 140 6.68 0.61 11.57
CA ASN A 140 7.71 -0.32 11.94
C ASN A 140 7.10 -1.49 12.72
N ARG A 141 7.61 -2.69 12.49
CA ARG A 141 7.10 -3.88 13.21
C ARG A 141 7.65 -3.86 14.63
N GLY A 142 6.76 -4.06 15.60
CA GLY A 142 7.08 -4.04 17.02
C GLY A 142 5.81 -3.71 17.82
N HIS A 143 5.98 -3.43 19.12
CA HIS A 143 4.87 -3.06 20.00
C HIS A 143 4.11 -1.80 19.55
N GLY A 144 4.79 -0.89 18.85
CA GLY A 144 4.19 0.35 18.35
C GLY A 144 3.43 0.21 17.03
N LEU A 145 3.50 -0.93 16.33
CA LEU A 145 2.95 -1.05 14.97
C LEU A 145 1.46 -0.64 14.92
N GLY A 146 1.14 0.33 14.05
CA GLY A 146 -0.22 0.84 13.88
C GLY A 146 -0.66 1.86 14.92
N ARG A 147 0.19 2.24 15.89
CA ARG A 147 -0.12 3.28 16.87
C ARG A 147 -0.31 4.64 16.19
N ALA A 148 -1.41 5.33 16.52
CA ALA A 148 -1.58 6.74 16.18
C ALA A 148 -0.75 7.62 17.13
N ILE A 149 0.03 8.53 16.54
CA ILE A 149 0.98 9.43 17.21
C ILE A 149 0.49 10.85 16.95
N TYR A 150 0.06 11.52 18.02
CA TYR A 150 -0.44 12.91 17.96
C TYR A 150 0.65 13.93 18.34
N HIS A 151 1.70 13.47 19.03
CA HIS A 151 2.87 14.26 19.41
C HIS A 151 4.13 13.41 19.17
N GLY A 152 5.02 13.88 18.29
CA GLY A 152 6.23 13.19 17.88
C GLY A 152 6.15 12.59 16.48
N ALA A 153 7.06 11.67 16.16
CA ALA A 153 7.20 11.06 14.84
C ALA A 153 7.18 9.53 14.94
N ALA A 154 6.87 8.87 13.83
CA ALA A 154 7.08 7.43 13.69
C ALA A 154 8.59 7.09 13.73
N GLU A 155 8.90 5.85 14.08
CA GLU A 155 10.28 5.37 14.14
C GLU A 155 11.02 5.52 12.80
N PRO A 156 12.32 5.82 12.81
CA PRO A 156 13.13 5.90 11.59
C PRO A 156 13.12 4.59 10.79
N HIS A 157 13.30 4.70 9.47
CA HIS A 157 13.41 3.51 8.63
C HIS A 157 14.67 2.71 8.96
N THR A 158 14.51 1.45 9.40
CA THR A 158 15.62 0.58 9.81
C THR A 158 16.37 -0.09 8.64
N GLY A 159 15.83 -0.03 7.42
CA GLY A 159 16.36 -0.77 6.25
C GLY A 159 16.09 -2.28 6.26
N MET A 160 15.63 -2.83 7.39
CA MET A 160 15.44 -4.27 7.59
C MET A 160 13.96 -4.66 7.44
N PRO A 161 13.62 -5.62 6.55
CA PRO A 161 12.30 -6.23 6.56
C PRO A 161 12.06 -6.92 7.90
N GLY A 162 10.87 -6.77 8.46
CA GLY A 162 10.55 -7.47 9.71
C GLY A 162 10.48 -8.99 9.53
N LEU A 163 10.71 -9.70 10.64
CA LEU A 163 10.81 -11.15 10.70
C LEU A 163 9.49 -11.84 10.32
N THR A 164 9.59 -12.97 9.63
CA THR A 164 8.48 -13.86 9.31
C THR A 164 9.00 -15.29 9.33
N ALA A 165 8.51 -16.10 10.28
CA ALA A 165 9.02 -17.45 10.53
C ALA A 165 10.56 -17.54 10.62
N GLY A 166 11.19 -16.56 11.27
CA GLY A 166 12.66 -16.48 11.41
C GLY A 166 13.42 -15.83 10.25
N TYR A 167 12.76 -15.54 9.13
CA TYR A 167 13.40 -14.91 7.95
C TYR A 167 13.11 -13.42 7.85
N SER A 168 14.07 -12.64 7.34
CA SER A 168 13.97 -11.18 7.16
C SER A 168 14.25 -10.75 5.72
N ARG A 169 15.51 -10.50 5.35
CA ARG A 169 15.95 -10.09 4.01
C ARG A 169 15.84 -11.22 3.01
N GLU A 170 16.03 -12.46 3.47
CA GLU A 170 16.07 -13.67 2.67
C GLU A 170 14.75 -13.95 1.94
N ARG A 171 13.65 -13.46 2.50
CA ARG A 171 12.32 -13.61 1.89
C ARG A 171 12.07 -12.60 0.77
N VAL A 172 12.91 -11.57 0.60
CA VAL A 172 12.67 -10.48 -0.35
C VAL A 172 13.53 -10.69 -1.59
N LEU A 173 12.89 -10.68 -2.75
CA LEU A 173 13.56 -10.77 -4.04
C LEU A 173 13.84 -9.35 -4.55
N ARG A 174 15.09 -9.10 -4.95
CA ARG A 174 15.54 -7.81 -5.47
C ARG A 174 16.18 -7.94 -6.84
N SER A 175 16.00 -6.90 -7.65
CA SER A 175 16.58 -6.82 -8.99
C SER A 175 18.11 -6.68 -8.90
N PRO A 176 18.92 -7.58 -9.51
CA PRO A 176 20.37 -7.47 -9.49
C PRO A 176 20.91 -6.28 -10.30
N HIS A 177 20.16 -5.83 -11.31
CA HIS A 177 20.46 -4.67 -12.14
C HIS A 177 19.14 -4.05 -12.64
N GLU A 178 19.20 -2.95 -13.39
CA GLU A 178 18.02 -2.45 -14.10
C GLU A 178 17.72 -3.29 -15.34
N GLY A 179 16.45 -3.40 -15.72
CA GLY A 179 16.05 -4.20 -16.88
C GLY A 179 14.56 -4.55 -16.89
N ALA A 180 14.12 -5.26 -17.93
CA ALA A 180 12.74 -5.70 -18.07
C ALA A 180 12.47 -6.97 -17.25
N VAL A 181 11.41 -6.97 -16.46
CA VAL A 181 10.98 -8.15 -15.70
C VAL A 181 10.26 -9.15 -16.63
N ARG A 182 10.61 -10.43 -16.52
CA ARG A 182 9.86 -11.56 -17.10
C ARG A 182 9.63 -12.65 -16.07
N HIS A 183 8.40 -13.11 -15.90
CA HIS A 183 8.05 -14.09 -14.87
C HIS A 183 8.48 -15.51 -15.27
N ALA A 184 8.92 -16.28 -14.28
CA ALA A 184 9.14 -17.73 -14.39
C ALA A 184 8.17 -18.52 -13.48
N LYS A 185 7.61 -17.85 -12.47
CA LYS A 185 6.63 -18.33 -11.50
C LYS A 185 5.50 -17.32 -11.35
N SER A 186 4.39 -17.75 -10.80
CA SER A 186 3.22 -16.93 -10.46
C SER A 186 3.07 -16.76 -8.96
N ILE A 187 2.31 -15.74 -8.54
CA ILE A 187 1.87 -15.62 -7.14
C ILE A 187 1.06 -16.87 -6.79
N GLY A 188 1.38 -17.52 -5.68
CA GLY A 188 0.79 -18.78 -5.23
C GLY A 188 1.64 -20.02 -5.53
N ASP A 189 2.62 -19.92 -6.42
CA ASP A 189 3.50 -21.05 -6.73
C ASP A 189 4.42 -21.39 -5.54
N ARG A 190 4.57 -22.69 -5.26
CA ARG A 190 5.62 -23.17 -4.36
C ARG A 190 6.99 -23.05 -5.02
N VAL A 191 7.99 -22.72 -4.21
CA VAL A 191 9.39 -22.62 -4.60
C VAL A 191 10.28 -23.25 -3.55
N VAL A 192 11.34 -23.90 -4.01
CA VAL A 192 12.47 -24.30 -3.17
C VAL A 192 13.64 -23.34 -3.37
N LYS A 193 14.49 -23.22 -2.36
CA LYS A 193 15.71 -22.40 -2.45
C LYS A 193 16.50 -22.75 -3.71
N GLY A 194 16.83 -21.73 -4.50
CA GLY A 194 17.54 -21.85 -5.77
C GLY A 194 16.63 -21.85 -7.00
N ASP A 195 15.32 -22.05 -6.84
CA ASP A 195 14.36 -21.92 -7.94
C ASP A 195 14.38 -20.52 -8.54
N THR A 196 14.30 -20.43 -9.86
CA THR A 196 14.14 -19.15 -10.55
C THR A 196 12.69 -18.70 -10.46
N VAL A 197 12.46 -17.50 -9.92
CA VAL A 197 11.13 -16.90 -9.74
C VAL A 197 10.78 -15.99 -10.90
N LEU A 198 11.75 -15.19 -11.34
CA LEU A 198 11.64 -14.28 -12.48
C LEU A 198 13.02 -14.04 -13.09
N TYR A 199 13.04 -13.34 -14.22
CA TYR A 199 14.24 -12.85 -14.88
C TYR A 199 14.19 -11.32 -14.94
N ILE A 200 15.37 -10.71 -14.86
CA ILE A 200 15.62 -9.32 -15.28
C ILE A 200 16.41 -9.42 -16.57
N ASP A 201 15.78 -9.09 -17.69
CA ASP A 201 16.19 -9.47 -19.04
C ASP A 201 16.47 -10.97 -19.15
N THR A 202 17.74 -11.37 -19.06
CA THR A 202 18.20 -12.77 -19.11
C THR A 202 18.73 -13.27 -17.76
N THR A 203 18.91 -12.39 -16.78
CA THR A 203 19.49 -12.72 -15.47
C THR A 203 18.43 -13.31 -14.54
N PRO A 204 18.59 -14.54 -14.02
CA PRO A 204 17.61 -15.16 -13.14
C PRO A 204 17.65 -14.55 -11.72
N VAL A 205 16.48 -14.25 -11.17
CA VAL A 205 16.28 -13.92 -9.75
C VAL A 205 15.72 -15.15 -9.05
N LYS A 206 16.49 -15.67 -8.09
CA LYS A 206 16.23 -16.96 -7.44
C LYS A 206 15.65 -16.80 -6.03
N ALA A 207 14.83 -17.75 -5.61
CA ALA A 207 14.37 -17.87 -4.23
C ALA A 207 15.56 -18.18 -3.30
N ALA A 208 15.70 -17.43 -2.20
CA ALA A 208 16.75 -17.67 -1.22
C ALA A 208 16.31 -18.59 -0.07
N ILE A 209 15.00 -18.87 0.02
CA ILE A 209 14.35 -19.72 1.02
C ILE A 209 13.26 -20.55 0.35
N ASP A 210 12.86 -21.62 1.01
CA ASP A 210 11.69 -22.39 0.63
C ASP A 210 10.41 -21.64 1.01
N GLY A 211 9.33 -21.93 0.29
CA GLY A 211 8.01 -21.43 0.63
C GLY A 211 7.18 -21.19 -0.62
N MET A 212 6.42 -20.10 -0.61
CA MET A 212 5.58 -19.73 -1.75
C MET A 212 5.90 -18.34 -2.27
N VAL A 213 5.81 -18.13 -3.59
CA VAL A 213 5.83 -16.80 -4.18
C VAL A 213 4.58 -16.06 -3.73
N ARG A 214 4.74 -15.23 -2.71
CA ARG A 214 3.64 -14.47 -2.14
C ARG A 214 3.46 -13.23 -2.99
N GLY A 215 4.54 -12.49 -3.24
CA GLY A 215 4.50 -11.21 -3.96
C GLY A 215 5.37 -11.28 -5.21
N LEU A 216 4.90 -10.64 -6.28
CA LEU A 216 5.59 -10.58 -7.56
C LEU A 216 5.21 -9.29 -8.29
N ILE A 217 6.19 -8.47 -8.65
CA ILE A 217 5.96 -7.23 -9.43
C ILE A 217 5.42 -7.57 -10.84
N ARG A 218 4.80 -6.62 -11.55
CA ARG A 218 4.41 -6.84 -12.96
C ARG A 218 5.64 -6.97 -13.87
N GLU A 219 5.42 -7.50 -15.08
CA GLU A 219 6.43 -7.50 -16.14
C GLU A 219 6.61 -6.07 -16.69
N ILE A 220 7.43 -5.29 -15.99
CA ILE A 220 7.74 -3.87 -16.28
C ILE A 220 9.26 -3.65 -16.19
N TYR A 221 9.73 -2.48 -16.62
CA TYR A 221 11.12 -2.07 -16.41
C TYR A 221 11.34 -1.67 -14.95
N VAL A 222 12.39 -2.19 -14.32
CA VAL A 222 12.75 -1.91 -12.92
C VAL A 222 14.18 -1.41 -12.80
N ARG A 223 14.47 -0.74 -11.69
CA ARG A 223 15.84 -0.30 -11.34
C ARG A 223 16.59 -1.41 -10.60
N ALA A 224 17.91 -1.27 -10.52
CA ALA A 224 18.73 -2.08 -9.62
C ALA A 224 18.25 -1.96 -8.17
N ASP A 225 18.34 -3.06 -7.42
CA ASP A 225 17.88 -3.23 -6.04
C ASP A 225 16.36 -3.05 -5.80
N GLU A 226 15.56 -2.84 -6.86
CA GLU A 226 14.11 -2.73 -6.75
C GLU A 226 13.51 -4.01 -6.15
N LYS A 227 12.48 -3.86 -5.31
CA LYS A 227 11.80 -5.04 -4.76
C LYS A 227 10.92 -5.63 -5.87
N VAL A 228 11.27 -6.83 -6.34
CA VAL A 228 10.57 -7.49 -7.46
C VAL A 228 9.71 -8.68 -7.02
N GLY A 229 9.87 -9.14 -5.79
CA GLY A 229 9.08 -10.24 -5.24
C GLY A 229 9.26 -10.45 -3.74
N ASP A 230 8.44 -11.32 -3.17
CA ASP A 230 8.66 -11.89 -1.84
C ASP A 230 8.14 -13.31 -1.71
N VAL A 231 8.89 -14.12 -0.98
CA VAL A 231 8.55 -15.50 -0.62
C VAL A 231 7.92 -15.52 0.78
N GLU A 232 6.86 -16.31 0.94
CA GLU A 232 6.23 -16.59 2.23
C GLU A 232 6.68 -17.96 2.73
N PRO A 233 7.47 -18.01 3.82
CA PRO A 233 7.96 -19.27 4.37
C PRO A 233 6.89 -20.04 5.17
N ARG A 234 5.76 -19.40 5.53
CA ARG A 234 4.66 -20.08 6.22
C ARG A 234 3.82 -20.78 5.17
N ASP A 235 3.63 -22.09 5.31
CA ASP A 235 2.96 -22.95 4.32
C ASP A 235 1.42 -22.77 4.30
N ASP A 236 0.96 -21.51 4.22
CA ASP A 236 -0.43 -21.12 4.15
C ASP A 236 -0.67 -20.26 2.91
N ILE A 237 -1.36 -20.87 1.95
CA ILE A 237 -1.58 -20.27 0.64
C ILE A 237 -2.43 -19.00 0.73
N SER A 238 -3.31 -18.90 1.72
CA SER A 238 -4.25 -17.80 1.88
C SER A 238 -3.54 -16.46 2.05
N TYR A 239 -2.32 -16.44 2.60
CA TYR A 239 -1.52 -15.22 2.77
C TYR A 239 -1.12 -14.55 1.46
N CYS A 240 -1.29 -15.22 0.31
CA CYS A 240 -1.18 -14.58 -0.99
C CYS A 240 -2.32 -13.61 -1.27
N TRP A 241 -3.53 -13.85 -0.78
CA TRP A 241 -4.75 -13.11 -1.11
C TRP A 241 -5.38 -12.35 0.05
N THR A 242 -4.80 -12.45 1.25
CA THR A 242 -5.25 -11.68 2.42
C THR A 242 -4.37 -10.47 2.71
N ILE A 243 -5.00 -9.35 3.09
CA ILE A 243 -4.35 -8.14 3.59
C ILE A 243 -3.46 -8.50 4.78
N SER A 244 -2.20 -8.08 4.72
CA SER A 244 -1.20 -8.42 5.73
C SER A 244 -1.55 -7.89 7.12
N ASP A 245 -1.09 -8.60 8.15
CA ASP A 245 -1.12 -8.16 9.54
C ASP A 245 -0.63 -6.72 9.74
N LYS A 246 0.44 -6.34 9.03
CA LYS A 246 1.00 -4.98 9.04
C LYS A 246 0.05 -3.96 8.43
N ALA A 247 -0.48 -4.23 7.23
CA ALA A 247 -1.43 -3.33 6.59
C ALA A 247 -2.71 -3.20 7.45
N ARG A 248 -3.16 -4.30 8.07
CA ARG A 248 -4.23 -4.28 9.07
C ARG A 248 -3.89 -3.40 10.26
N ALA A 249 -2.75 -3.57 10.92
CA ALA A 249 -2.41 -2.75 12.08
C ALA A 249 -2.35 -1.25 11.75
N ILE A 250 -1.67 -0.89 10.64
CA ILE A 250 -1.59 0.49 10.14
C ILE A 250 -2.98 1.07 9.87
N ALA A 251 -3.85 0.30 9.18
CA ALA A 251 -5.21 0.73 8.91
C ALA A 251 -6.01 0.99 10.19
N GLY A 252 -5.70 0.28 11.28
CA GLY A 252 -6.29 0.50 12.60
C GLY A 252 -5.94 1.86 13.17
N GLY A 253 -4.65 2.22 13.13
CA GLY A 253 -4.19 3.55 13.56
C GLY A 253 -4.78 4.68 12.72
N VAL A 254 -4.91 4.49 11.41
CA VAL A 254 -5.57 5.48 10.54
C VAL A 254 -7.03 5.64 10.93
N LEU A 255 -7.77 4.54 11.08
CA LEU A 255 -9.17 4.58 11.52
C LEU A 255 -9.31 5.25 12.90
N GLU A 256 -8.45 4.91 13.85
CA GLU A 256 -8.40 5.53 15.18
C GLU A 256 -8.22 7.05 15.07
N ALA A 257 -7.23 7.52 14.30
CA ALA A 257 -6.97 8.95 14.13
C ALA A 257 -8.16 9.71 13.50
N ILE A 258 -8.85 9.07 12.55
CA ILE A 258 -10.08 9.62 11.96
C ILE A 258 -11.18 9.72 13.02
N MET A 259 -11.44 8.64 13.76
CA MET A 259 -12.46 8.63 14.81
C MET A 259 -12.13 9.63 15.92
N HIS A 260 -10.88 9.70 16.36
CA HIS A 260 -10.42 10.64 17.38
C HIS A 260 -10.69 12.10 16.99
N ARG A 261 -10.55 12.45 15.71
CA ARG A 261 -10.74 13.82 15.21
C ARG A 261 -12.17 14.16 14.81
N LEU A 262 -12.91 13.22 14.23
CA LEU A 262 -14.21 13.48 13.60
C LEU A 262 -15.41 12.96 14.41
N ASN A 263 -15.19 12.24 15.51
CA ASN A 263 -16.24 11.75 16.41
C ASN A 263 -16.56 12.72 17.56
N THR A 264 -16.25 14.00 17.38
CA THR A 264 -16.54 15.09 18.32
C THR A 264 -17.69 15.93 17.83
#